data_AF-A0A840Q6P0-F1
#
_entry.id   AF-A0A840Q6P0-F1
#
_cell.length_a   1.000
_cell.length_b   1.000
_cell.length_c   1.000
_cell.angle_alpha   90.00
_cell.angle_beta   90.00
_cell.angle_gamma   90.00
#
_symmetry.space_group_name_H-M   'P 1'
#
loop_
_entity.id
_entity.type
_entity.pdbx_description
1 polymer ?
#
loop_
_entity_poly.entity_id
_entity_poly.type
_entity_poly.pdbx_seq_one_letter_code
_entity_poly.pdbx_strand_id
1 'polypeptide(L)'
;MLLVRGMLTGLVAGLLALVFARIFGEPSVGAAIDFESAGQAAMGETPEPELVSRGVQSTIGLATGVVVYAVTFGGLFAVAFALTYGRNGRLSPRATAAVVALGGYLTTFVVPFLKYPANPPSVGNPDTINERTVTYFGLVALSIALAIAATAADRQRGAGGLPRRRAVELPHRLAGHPAGPLDHHGPGVRSAGPASPGARIAVDASGGRDGRPRPLTSRTVTA
;
A
#
# COMPACT_ATOMS: atom_id res chain seq x y z
N MET A 1 14.99 -1.50 11.44
CA MET A 1 13.98 -1.44 12.52
C MET A 1 12.60 -1.00 11.99
N LEU A 2 11.95 -1.80 11.15
CA LEU A 2 10.60 -1.49 10.66
C LEU A 2 9.53 -1.69 11.75
N LEU A 3 9.68 -2.75 12.55
CA LEU A 3 8.74 -3.08 13.64
C LEU A 3 8.63 -1.95 14.68
N VAL A 4 9.75 -1.47 15.22
CA VAL A 4 9.77 -0.37 16.20
C VAL A 4 9.11 0.89 15.63
N ARG A 5 9.39 1.23 14.36
CA ARG A 5 8.74 2.38 13.69
C ARG A 5 7.23 2.17 13.55
N GLY A 6 6.80 0.96 13.19
CA GLY A 6 5.38 0.61 13.13
C GLY A 6 4.68 0.73 14.48
N MET A 7 5.31 0.21 15.54
CA MET A 7 4.80 0.31 16.92
C MET A 7 4.71 1.77 17.38
N LEU A 8 5.69 2.62 17.07
CA LEU A 8 5.66 4.05 17.37
C LEU A 8 4.57 4.78 16.59
N THR A 9 4.39 4.47 15.30
CA THR A 9 3.26 5.02 14.52
C THR A 9 1.92 4.58 15.11
N GLY A 10 1.82 3.32 15.53
CA GLY A 10 0.66 2.79 16.24
C GLY A 10 0.40 3.52 17.56
N LEU A 11 1.43 3.83 18.33
CA LEU A 11 1.32 4.63 19.55
C LEU A 11 0.71 6.01 19.26
N VAL A 12 1.24 6.72 18.26
CA VAL A 12 0.72 8.06 17.87
C VAL A 12 -0.75 7.96 17.45
N ALA A 13 -1.09 6.96 16.63
CA ALA A 13 -2.48 6.71 16.25
C ALA A 13 -3.36 6.37 17.46
N GLY A 14 -2.84 5.62 18.42
CA GLY A 14 -3.52 5.27 19.67
C GLY A 14 -3.80 6.48 20.55
N LEU A 15 -2.88 7.43 20.65
CA LEU A 15 -3.10 8.67 21.38
C LEU A 15 -4.21 9.52 20.74
N LEU A 16 -4.23 9.60 19.40
CA LEU A 16 -5.32 10.27 18.68
C LEU A 16 -6.66 9.55 18.88
N ALA A 17 -6.67 8.22 18.80
CA ALA A 17 -7.84 7.40 19.05
C ALA A 17 -8.33 7.52 20.49
N LEU A 18 -7.43 7.67 21.47
CA LEU A 18 -7.78 7.88 22.87
C LEU A 18 -8.49 9.23 23.06
N VAL A 19 -7.98 10.30 22.45
CA VAL A 19 -8.67 11.60 22.47
C VAL A 19 -10.07 11.48 21.86
N PHE A 20 -10.20 10.81 20.73
CA PHE A 20 -11.50 10.56 20.11
C PHE A 20 -12.43 9.75 21.03
N ALA A 21 -11.94 8.66 21.60
CA ALA A 21 -12.70 7.81 22.52
C ALA A 21 -13.15 8.59 23.76
N ARG A 22 -12.33 9.51 24.27
CA ARG A 22 -12.69 10.37 25.40
C ARG A 22 -13.77 11.38 25.07
N ILE A 23 -13.75 11.96 23.88
CA ILE A 23 -14.71 13.01 23.49
C ILE A 23 -16.03 12.42 23.01
N PHE A 24 -15.99 11.31 22.26
CA PHE A 24 -17.17 10.76 21.58
C PHE A 24 -17.60 9.40 22.13
N GLY A 25 -16.66 8.56 22.55
CA GLY A 25 -16.96 7.22 23.05
C GLY A 25 -17.51 7.23 24.48
N GLU A 26 -16.74 7.81 25.41
CA GLU A 26 -17.05 7.78 26.84
C GLU A 26 -18.40 8.41 27.19
N PRO A 27 -18.83 9.55 26.62
CA PRO A 27 -20.15 10.09 26.90
C PRO A 27 -21.29 9.16 26.45
N SER A 28 -21.14 8.47 25.31
CA SER A 28 -22.12 7.50 24.83
C SER A 28 -22.21 6.27 25.72
N VAL A 29 -21.08 5.82 26.28
CA VAL A 29 -21.04 4.70 27.23
C VAL A 29 -21.68 5.10 28.56
N GLY A 30 -21.37 6.30 29.07
CA GLY A 30 -21.96 6.83 30.30
C GLY A 30 -23.48 6.94 30.21
N ALA A 31 -24.01 7.52 29.12
CA ALA A 31 -25.45 7.63 28.91
C ALA A 31 -26.17 6.27 28.88
N ALA A 32 -25.51 5.23 28.37
CA ALA A 32 -26.06 3.89 28.34
C ALA A 32 -26.09 3.24 29.74
N ILE A 33 -25.03 3.44 30.54
CA ILE A 33 -24.98 2.97 31.92
C ILE A 33 -26.06 3.65 32.76
N ASP A 34 -26.24 4.96 32.62
CA ASP A 34 -27.30 5.71 33.33
C ASP A 34 -28.69 5.18 32.96
N PHE A 35 -28.90 4.86 31.68
CA PHE A 35 -30.15 4.27 31.18
C PHE A 35 -30.41 2.86 31.74
N GLU A 36 -29.40 1.98 31.69
CA GLU A 36 -29.50 0.62 32.26
C GLU A 36 -29.73 0.67 33.78
N SER A 37 -29.03 1.54 34.50
CA SER A 37 -29.16 1.70 35.96
C SER A 37 -30.57 2.16 36.35
N ALA A 38 -31.15 3.10 35.60
CA ALA A 38 -32.53 3.53 35.82
C ALA A 38 -33.54 2.41 35.55
N GLY A 39 -33.30 1.60 34.52
CA GLY A 39 -34.11 0.42 34.22
C GLY A 39 -34.08 -0.64 35.33
N GLN A 40 -32.88 -0.96 35.82
CA GLN A 40 -32.68 -1.90 36.94
C GLN A 40 -33.38 -1.40 38.22
N ALA A 41 -33.24 -0.11 38.54
CA ALA A 41 -33.90 0.48 39.70
C ALA A 41 -35.44 0.40 39.59
N ALA A 42 -36.00 0.59 38.40
CA ALA A 42 -37.45 0.46 38.17
C ALA A 42 -37.94 -1.00 38.27
N MET A 43 -37.11 -1.97 37.91
CA MET A 43 -37.38 -3.40 38.06
C MET A 43 -37.15 -3.93 39.49
N GLY A 44 -36.61 -3.10 40.39
CA GLY A 44 -36.21 -3.51 41.74
C GLY A 44 -34.99 -4.44 41.75
N GLU A 45 -34.21 -4.46 40.68
CA GLU A 45 -32.97 -5.22 40.59
C GLU A 45 -31.87 -4.50 41.38
N THR A 46 -31.07 -5.27 42.11
CA THR A 46 -29.94 -4.71 42.87
C THR A 46 -28.75 -4.56 41.92
N PRO A 47 -28.02 -3.43 41.94
CA PRO A 47 -26.84 -3.25 41.11
C PRO A 47 -25.86 -4.41 41.29
N GLU A 48 -25.45 -5.02 40.19
CA GLU A 48 -24.39 -6.02 40.18
C GLU A 48 -23.09 -5.42 40.74
N PRO A 49 -22.34 -6.15 41.57
CA PRO A 49 -21.12 -5.63 42.17
C PRO A 49 -20.07 -5.29 41.10
N GLU A 50 -19.60 -4.04 41.10
CA GLU A 50 -18.54 -3.60 40.17
C GLU A 50 -17.21 -4.29 40.49
N LEU A 51 -16.71 -5.14 39.58
CA LEU A 51 -15.37 -5.75 39.71
C LEU A 51 -14.23 -4.71 39.64
N VAL A 52 -14.43 -3.64 38.86
CA VAL A 52 -13.49 -2.53 38.69
C VAL A 52 -14.31 -1.25 38.62
N SER A 53 -13.94 -0.22 39.39
CA SER A 53 -14.72 1.01 39.44
C SER A 53 -14.79 1.72 38.09
N ARG A 54 -15.95 2.35 37.79
CA ARG A 54 -16.14 3.14 36.56
C ARG A 54 -15.08 4.22 36.35
N GLY A 55 -14.58 4.81 37.44
CA GLY A 55 -13.49 5.77 37.41
C GLY A 55 -12.20 5.19 36.81
N VAL A 56 -11.82 3.97 37.17
CA VAL A 56 -10.64 3.28 36.62
C VAL A 56 -10.88 2.87 35.17
N GLN A 57 -12.06 2.31 34.86
CA GLN A 57 -12.40 1.86 33.52
C GLN A 57 -12.37 3.00 32.48
N SER A 58 -12.94 4.16 32.81
CA SER A 58 -13.02 5.35 31.94
C SER A 58 -11.70 6.11 31.76
N THR A 59 -10.71 5.85 32.62
CA THR A 59 -9.45 6.60 32.65
C THR A 59 -8.30 5.71 32.21
N ILE A 60 -7.58 5.13 33.17
CA ILE A 60 -6.37 4.35 32.93
C ILE A 60 -6.69 3.04 32.20
N GLY A 61 -7.86 2.45 32.44
CA GLY A 61 -8.33 1.26 31.73
C GLY A 61 -8.50 1.53 30.24
N LEU A 62 -9.29 2.55 29.88
CA LEU A 62 -9.48 2.98 28.50
C LEU A 62 -8.15 3.37 27.82
N ALA A 63 -7.32 4.17 28.49
CA ALA A 63 -6.02 4.57 27.96
C ALA A 63 -5.12 3.37 27.66
N THR A 64 -5.04 2.43 28.59
CA THR A 64 -4.24 1.20 28.43
C THR A 64 -4.76 0.36 27.27
N GLY A 65 -6.07 0.11 27.22
CA GLY A 65 -6.69 -0.69 26.16
C GLY A 65 -6.44 -0.11 24.77
N VAL A 66 -6.70 1.19 24.59
CA VAL A 66 -6.53 1.87 23.30
C VAL A 66 -5.06 1.89 22.85
N VAL A 67 -4.14 2.23 23.76
CA VAL A 67 -2.71 2.30 23.42
C VAL A 67 -2.14 0.93 23.07
N VAL A 68 -2.42 -0.10 23.88
CA VAL A 68 -1.93 -1.47 23.63
C VAL A 68 -2.49 -2.01 22.31
N TYR A 69 -3.77 -1.77 22.04
CA TYR A 69 -4.40 -2.14 20.78
C TYR A 69 -3.71 -1.45 19.59
N ALA A 70 -3.56 -0.13 19.63
CA ALA A 70 -3.01 0.63 18.51
C ALA A 70 -1.52 0.31 18.25
N VAL A 71 -0.71 0.13 19.30
CA VAL A 71 0.69 -0.30 19.18
C VAL A 71 0.79 -1.68 18.53
N THR A 72 -0.06 -2.63 18.96
CA THR A 72 -0.13 -3.97 18.37
C THR A 72 -0.46 -3.91 16.89
N PHE A 73 -1.48 -3.14 16.50
CA PHE A 73 -1.87 -2.98 15.10
C PHE A 73 -0.81 -2.26 14.26
N GLY A 74 -0.10 -1.27 14.83
CA GLY A 74 1.04 -0.63 14.18
C GLY A 74 2.21 -1.61 13.91
N GLY A 75 2.47 -2.51 14.86
CA GLY A 75 3.44 -3.60 14.71
C GLY A 75 3.02 -4.60 13.63
N LEU A 76 1.77 -5.08 13.67
CA LEU A 76 1.20 -5.98 12.66
C LEU A 76 1.24 -5.36 11.26
N PHE A 77 0.90 -4.07 11.15
CA PHE A 77 1.02 -3.33 9.90
C PHE A 77 2.46 -3.31 9.37
N ALA A 78 3.46 -3.06 10.23
CA ALA A 78 4.85 -3.07 9.81
C ALA A 78 5.33 -4.48 9.36
N VAL A 79 4.86 -5.54 10.03
CA VAL A 79 5.13 -6.93 9.61
C VAL A 79 4.49 -7.21 8.25
N ALA A 80 3.21 -6.90 8.08
CA ALA A 80 2.51 -7.09 6.81
C ALA A 80 3.15 -6.28 5.67
N PHE A 81 3.56 -5.04 5.93
CA PHE A 81 4.31 -4.22 4.99
C PHE A 81 5.64 -4.85 4.61
N ALA A 82 6.43 -5.31 5.58
CA ALA A 82 7.72 -5.96 5.31
C ALA A 82 7.57 -7.26 4.52
N LEU A 83 6.48 -8.00 4.73
CA LEU A 83 6.18 -9.24 4.00
C LEU A 83 5.67 -8.99 2.58
N THR A 84 5.14 -7.82 2.26
CA THR A 84 4.54 -7.50 0.95
C THR A 84 5.45 -6.61 0.09
N TYR A 85 6.24 -5.73 0.70
CA TYR A 85 7.12 -4.82 0.00
C TYR A 85 8.18 -5.57 -0.81
N GLY A 86 8.35 -5.20 -2.08
CA GLY A 86 9.26 -5.84 -3.03
C GLY A 86 8.78 -7.18 -3.61
N ARG A 87 7.64 -7.72 -3.15
CA ARG A 87 7.10 -9.01 -3.63
C ARG A 87 5.97 -8.87 -4.67
N ASN A 88 5.19 -7.80 -4.61
CA ASN A 88 4.03 -7.58 -5.48
C ASN A 88 4.37 -6.67 -6.70
N GLY A 89 5.54 -6.86 -7.31
CA GLY A 89 5.97 -6.08 -8.47
C GLY A 89 6.48 -4.66 -8.14
N ARG A 90 6.29 -3.71 -9.07
CA ARG A 90 6.92 -2.36 -9.07
C ARG A 90 6.21 -1.33 -8.18
N LEU A 91 5.44 -1.74 -7.17
CA LEU A 91 4.76 -0.80 -6.29
C LEU A 91 5.77 0.03 -5.49
N SER A 92 5.56 1.34 -5.44
CA SER A 92 6.34 2.23 -4.58
C SER A 92 6.05 1.94 -3.11
N PRO A 93 6.95 2.29 -2.17
CA PRO A 93 6.72 2.10 -0.73
C PRO A 93 5.38 2.66 -0.25
N ARG A 94 4.99 3.84 -0.74
CA ARG A 94 3.73 4.48 -0.38
C ARG A 94 2.52 3.69 -0.89
N ALA A 95 2.59 3.20 -2.13
CA ALA A 95 1.52 2.39 -2.71
C ALA A 95 1.36 1.05 -1.97
N THR A 96 2.46 0.37 -1.65
CA THR A 96 2.40 -0.86 -0.84
C THR A 96 1.79 -0.60 0.53
N ALA A 97 2.21 0.48 1.22
CA ALA A 97 1.65 0.85 2.51
C ALA A 97 0.14 1.10 2.44
N ALA A 98 -0.33 1.83 1.42
CA ALA A 98 -1.75 2.09 1.21
C ALA A 98 -2.55 0.81 0.95
N VAL A 99 -2.04 -0.09 0.10
CA VAL A 99 -2.70 -1.38 -0.19
C VAL A 99 -2.78 -2.25 1.05
N VAL A 100 -1.70 -2.34 1.83
CA VAL A 100 -1.68 -3.12 3.08
C VAL A 100 -2.64 -2.53 4.11
N ALA A 101 -2.66 -1.20 4.26
CA ALA A 101 -3.56 -0.51 5.18
C ALA A 101 -5.02 -0.73 4.79
N LEU A 102 -5.35 -0.53 3.51
CA LEU A 102 -6.70 -0.70 3.00
C LEU A 102 -7.14 -2.17 3.06
N GLY A 103 -6.31 -3.11 2.63
CA GLY A 103 -6.60 -4.54 2.70
C GLY A 103 -6.78 -5.01 4.15
N GLY A 104 -5.93 -4.54 5.06
CA GLY A 104 -6.09 -4.76 6.49
C GLY A 104 -7.42 -4.23 7.00
N TYR A 105 -7.72 -2.95 6.77
CA TYR A 105 -8.97 -2.32 7.19
C TYR A 105 -10.22 -3.02 6.63
N LEU A 106 -10.20 -3.40 5.36
CA LEU A 106 -11.31 -4.11 4.73
C LEU A 106 -11.55 -5.47 5.38
N THR A 107 -10.48 -6.23 5.62
CA THR A 107 -10.58 -7.61 6.13
C THR A 107 -10.86 -7.68 7.63
N THR A 108 -10.34 -6.75 8.43
CA THR A 108 -10.48 -6.78 9.90
C THR A 108 -11.67 -5.98 10.41
N PHE A 109 -12.16 -4.99 9.66
CA PHE A 109 -13.24 -4.11 10.10
C PHE A 109 -14.42 -4.11 9.14
N VAL A 110 -14.25 -3.71 7.88
CA VAL A 110 -15.39 -3.46 6.97
C VAL A 110 -16.20 -4.73 6.71
N VAL A 111 -15.54 -5.82 6.31
CA VAL A 111 -16.24 -7.08 6.00
C VAL A 111 -16.98 -7.64 7.23
N PRO A 112 -16.35 -7.74 8.41
CA PRO A 112 -17.06 -8.14 9.63
C PRO A 112 -18.20 -7.20 10.00
N PHE A 113 -18.00 -5.89 9.94
CA PHE A 113 -18.98 -4.88 10.31
C PHE A 113 -20.24 -4.93 9.43
N LEU A 114 -20.08 -5.20 8.12
CA LEU A 114 -21.22 -5.34 7.21
C LEU A 114 -22.14 -6.51 7.59
N LYS A 115 -21.58 -7.59 8.15
CA LYS A 115 -22.37 -8.76 8.58
C LYS A 115 -22.85 -8.63 10.02
N TYR A 116 -22.00 -8.12 10.89
CA TYR A 116 -22.20 -8.02 12.33
C TYR A 116 -21.88 -6.59 12.76
N PRO A 117 -22.78 -5.62 12.51
CA PRO A 117 -22.57 -4.26 12.95
C PRO A 117 -22.51 -4.22 14.48
N ALA A 118 -21.79 -3.24 15.01
CA ALA A 118 -21.76 -3.00 16.45
C ALA A 118 -23.17 -2.67 16.93
N ASN A 119 -23.64 -3.37 17.97
CA ASN A 119 -24.87 -2.95 18.64
C ASN A 119 -24.58 -1.62 19.35
N PRO A 120 -25.52 -0.66 19.30
CA PRO A 120 -25.44 0.48 20.19
C PRO A 120 -25.28 0.02 21.65
N PRO A 121 -24.66 0.84 22.51
CA PRO A 121 -24.67 0.59 23.95
C PRO A 121 -26.09 0.32 24.45
N SER A 122 -26.27 -0.54 25.46
CA SER A 122 -27.57 -0.93 26.05
C SER A 122 -28.56 -1.77 25.22
N VAL A 123 -28.26 -2.10 23.96
CA VAL A 123 -29.16 -2.92 23.11
C VAL A 123 -28.55 -4.29 22.72
N GLY A 124 -27.83 -4.91 23.66
CA GLY A 124 -27.31 -6.27 23.53
C GLY A 124 -28.24 -7.33 24.13
N ASN A 125 -28.28 -8.54 23.56
CA ASN A 125 -28.88 -9.70 24.23
C ASN A 125 -27.76 -10.57 24.83
N PRO A 126 -27.70 -10.73 26.17
CA PRO A 126 -26.64 -11.49 26.84
C PRO A 126 -26.56 -12.95 26.39
N ASP A 127 -27.70 -13.58 26.06
CA ASP A 127 -27.78 -14.99 25.68
C ASP A 127 -27.03 -15.31 24.38
N THR A 128 -26.76 -14.29 23.55
CA THR A 128 -26.13 -14.45 22.22
C THR A 128 -24.69 -13.95 22.16
N ILE A 129 -24.12 -13.46 23.27
CA ILE A 129 -22.79 -12.83 23.29
C ILE A 129 -21.71 -13.78 22.76
N ASN A 130 -21.71 -15.03 23.22
CA ASN A 130 -20.71 -16.02 22.84
C ASN A 130 -20.77 -16.35 21.34
N GLU A 131 -21.98 -16.63 20.84
CA GLU A 131 -22.18 -16.97 19.43
C GLU A 131 -21.77 -15.83 18.49
N ARG A 132 -22.16 -14.59 18.84
CA ARG A 132 -21.77 -13.39 18.07
C ARG A 132 -20.27 -13.16 18.10
N THR A 133 -19.62 -13.41 19.22
CA THR A 133 -18.16 -13.27 19.36
C THR A 133 -17.43 -14.28 18.48
N VAL A 134 -17.80 -15.56 18.56
CA VAL A 134 -17.17 -16.62 17.75
C VAL A 134 -17.39 -16.39 16.26
N THR A 135 -18.62 -16.05 15.85
CA THR A 135 -18.93 -15.81 14.43
C THR A 135 -18.25 -14.55 13.90
N TYR A 136 -18.14 -13.49 14.70
CA TYR A 136 -17.38 -12.29 14.34
C TYR A 136 -15.89 -12.62 14.11
N PHE A 137 -15.24 -13.28 15.06
CA PHE A 137 -13.83 -13.65 14.91
C PHE A 137 -13.59 -14.67 13.79
N GLY A 138 -14.53 -15.61 13.59
CA GLY A 138 -14.50 -16.52 12.45
C GLY A 138 -14.54 -15.78 11.12
N LEU A 139 -15.38 -14.75 11.00
CA LEU A 139 -15.47 -13.93 9.79
C LEU A 139 -14.21 -13.08 9.57
N VAL A 140 -13.61 -12.50 10.62
CA VAL A 140 -12.31 -11.82 10.54
C VAL A 140 -11.24 -12.77 10.02
N ALA A 141 -11.12 -13.96 10.60
CA ALA A 141 -10.13 -14.96 10.21
C ALA A 141 -10.33 -15.41 8.75
N LEU A 142 -11.58 -15.69 8.35
CA LEU A 142 -11.92 -16.05 6.98
C LEU A 142 -11.58 -14.93 5.99
N SER A 143 -11.89 -13.68 6.32
CA SER A 143 -11.61 -12.51 5.47
C SER A 143 -10.11 -12.34 5.23
N ILE A 144 -9.30 -12.48 6.28
CA ILE A 144 -7.83 -12.44 6.19
C ILE A 144 -7.32 -13.62 5.35
N ALA A 145 -7.82 -14.83 5.59
CA ALA A 145 -7.41 -16.02 4.85
C ALA A 145 -7.70 -15.90 3.34
N LEU A 146 -8.88 -15.41 2.97
CA LEU A 146 -9.25 -15.17 1.58
C LEU A 146 -8.39 -14.08 0.92
N ALA A 147 -8.09 -12.99 1.64
CA ALA A 147 -7.18 -11.97 1.12
C ALA A 147 -5.76 -12.52 0.89
N ILE A 148 -5.23 -13.31 1.82
CA ILE A 148 -3.94 -13.97 1.65
C ILE A 148 -3.98 -14.94 0.46
N ALA A 149 -5.00 -15.77 0.35
CA ALA A 149 -5.19 -16.71 -0.76
C ALA A 149 -5.26 -16.00 -2.12
N ALA A 150 -5.99 -14.88 -2.21
CA ALA A 150 -6.09 -14.07 -3.42
C ALA A 150 -4.71 -13.52 -3.83
N THR A 151 -3.94 -12.97 -2.90
CA THR A 151 -2.58 -12.48 -3.22
C THR A 151 -1.61 -13.61 -3.55
N ALA A 152 -1.79 -14.81 -3.00
CA ALA A 152 -0.97 -15.97 -3.31
C ALA A 152 -1.28 -16.51 -4.72
N ALA A 153 -2.55 -16.60 -5.08
CA ALA A 153 -3.00 -17.01 -6.41
C ALA A 153 -2.52 -16.04 -7.51
N ASP A 154 -2.58 -14.73 -7.25
CA ASP A 154 -2.07 -13.71 -8.18
C ASP A 154 -0.56 -13.85 -8.43
N ARG A 155 0.21 -14.10 -7.35
CA ARG A 155 1.66 -14.37 -7.44
C ARG A 155 1.98 -15.61 -8.27
N GLN A 156 1.20 -16.69 -8.13
CA GLN A 156 1.40 -17.91 -8.92
C GLN A 156 1.15 -17.68 -10.42
N ARG A 157 0.15 -16.86 -10.77
CA ARG A 157 -0.14 -16.48 -12.17
C ARG A 157 0.96 -15.60 -12.77
N GLY A 158 1.55 -14.70 -11.99
CA GLY A 158 2.68 -13.87 -12.43
C GLY A 158 3.99 -14.65 -12.60
N ALA A 159 4.20 -15.72 -11.82
CA ALA A 159 5.37 -16.60 -11.93
C ALA A 159 5.23 -17.65 -13.04
N GLY A 160 4.00 -18.10 -13.32
CA GLY A 160 3.67 -18.96 -14.46
C GLY A 160 3.55 -18.15 -15.75
N GLY A 161 4.68 -17.69 -16.29
CA GLY A 161 4.73 -16.83 -17.47
C GLY A 161 3.85 -17.33 -18.62
N LEU A 162 2.89 -16.49 -19.05
CA LEU A 162 2.25 -16.66 -20.34
C LEU A 162 3.35 -16.68 -21.41
N PRO A 163 3.37 -17.66 -22.34
CA PRO A 163 4.33 -17.65 -23.42
C PRO A 163 4.18 -16.32 -24.15
N ARG A 164 5.22 -15.47 -24.08
CA ARG A 164 5.34 -14.24 -24.85
C ARG A 164 4.94 -14.61 -26.27
N ARG A 165 3.79 -14.13 -26.74
CA ARG A 165 3.35 -14.30 -28.12
C ARG A 165 4.57 -13.92 -28.96
N ARG A 166 5.18 -14.93 -29.60
CA ARG A 166 6.26 -14.70 -30.56
C ARG A 166 5.74 -13.61 -31.46
N ALA A 167 6.48 -12.52 -31.58
CA ALA A 167 6.28 -11.59 -32.66
C ALA A 167 6.13 -12.47 -33.90
N VAL A 168 4.98 -12.38 -34.56
CA VAL A 168 4.78 -13.02 -35.85
C VAL A 168 5.90 -12.46 -36.71
N GLU A 169 6.96 -13.24 -36.92
CA GLU A 169 8.00 -12.93 -37.87
C GLU A 169 7.27 -12.82 -39.21
N LEU A 170 7.04 -11.57 -39.64
CA LEU A 170 6.54 -11.31 -40.97
C LEU A 170 7.54 -11.93 -41.94
N PRO A 171 7.15 -12.91 -42.76
CA PRO A 171 8.07 -13.51 -43.70
C PRO A 171 8.57 -12.42 -44.65
N HIS A 172 9.88 -12.26 -44.73
CA HIS A 172 10.59 -11.36 -45.66
C HIS A 172 10.29 -11.62 -47.16
N ARG A 173 9.35 -12.50 -47.49
CA ARG A 173 8.95 -12.86 -48.85
C ARG A 173 8.02 -11.86 -49.56
N LEU A 174 7.64 -10.75 -48.93
CA LEU A 174 6.93 -9.65 -49.61
C LEU A 174 7.86 -8.52 -50.08
N ALA A 175 9.17 -8.62 -49.88
CA ALA A 175 10.17 -7.65 -50.35
C ALA A 175 10.73 -7.96 -51.75
N GLY A 176 10.02 -8.77 -52.56
CA GLY A 176 10.47 -9.21 -53.87
C GLY A 176 9.47 -8.87 -54.97
N HIS A 177 9.31 -7.59 -55.28
CA HIS A 177 8.74 -7.16 -56.56
C HIS A 177 9.86 -6.53 -57.38
N PRO A 178 10.32 -7.16 -58.49
CA PRO A 178 11.35 -6.56 -59.31
C PRO A 178 10.76 -5.34 -60.03
N ALA A 179 11.19 -4.14 -59.64
CA ALA A 179 11.00 -2.96 -60.46
C ALA A 179 11.79 -3.15 -61.76
N GLY A 180 11.10 -3.12 -62.90
CA GLY A 180 11.72 -3.20 -64.22
C GLY A 180 12.64 -2.00 -64.51
N PRO A 181 13.51 -2.10 -65.52
CA PRO A 181 14.47 -1.05 -65.85
C PRO A 181 13.74 0.25 -66.23
N LEU A 182 14.08 1.35 -65.55
CA LEU A 182 13.67 2.69 -65.96
C LEU A 182 14.69 3.23 -66.96
N ASP A 183 14.26 3.37 -68.21
CA ASP A 183 15.06 3.95 -69.29
C ASP A 183 15.22 5.46 -69.04
N HIS A 184 16.42 5.88 -68.64
CA HIS A 184 16.75 7.29 -68.45
C HIS A 184 17.53 7.84 -69.66
N HIS A 185 16.80 8.30 -70.68
CA HIS A 185 17.30 9.28 -71.64
C HIS A 185 16.72 10.66 -71.32
N GLY A 186 17.54 11.52 -70.71
CA GLY A 186 17.29 12.95 -70.50
C GLY A 186 18.60 13.75 -70.67
N PRO A 187 18.56 14.96 -71.22
CA PRO A 187 19.75 15.66 -71.71
C PRO A 187 20.58 16.26 -70.57
N GLY A 188 21.90 16.25 -70.78
CA GLY A 188 22.89 16.61 -69.78
C GLY A 188 22.85 18.06 -69.30
N VAL A 189 23.11 18.23 -68.01
CA VAL A 189 23.50 19.50 -67.39
C VAL A 189 24.80 19.26 -66.62
N ARG A 190 25.78 20.13 -66.86
CA ARG A 190 27.16 20.02 -66.39
C ARG A 190 27.32 20.48 -64.93
N SER A 191 28.15 19.73 -64.22
CA SER A 191 29.19 20.13 -63.24
C SER A 191 28.87 21.09 -62.08
N ALA A 192 29.09 20.60 -60.86
CA ALA A 192 30.02 21.21 -59.89
C ALA A 192 30.58 20.11 -58.95
N GLY A 193 31.90 20.13 -58.73
CA GLY A 193 32.68 19.11 -57.99
C GLY A 193 32.56 19.17 -56.46
N PRO A 194 33.29 18.30 -55.74
CA PRO A 194 32.86 17.75 -54.46
C PRO A 194 33.54 18.38 -53.24
N ALA A 195 32.90 18.28 -52.07
CA ALA A 195 33.58 18.37 -50.78
C ALA A 195 33.29 17.09 -49.97
N SER A 196 34.37 16.39 -49.66
CA SER A 196 34.43 15.07 -49.04
C SER A 196 34.13 15.06 -47.52
N PRO A 197 33.85 13.88 -46.93
CA PRO A 197 33.18 13.72 -45.64
C PRO A 197 34.12 13.32 -44.49
N GLY A 198 33.71 13.68 -43.27
CA GLY A 198 34.06 12.94 -42.05
C GLY A 198 34.94 13.67 -41.05
N ALA A 199 34.46 13.77 -39.80
CA ALA A 199 35.23 13.47 -38.58
C ALA A 199 34.33 13.68 -37.34
N ARG A 200 34.12 12.61 -36.58
CA ARG A 200 33.62 12.64 -35.20
C ARG A 200 34.82 12.82 -34.28
N ILE A 201 34.71 13.64 -33.23
CA ILE A 201 35.70 13.67 -32.15
C ILE A 201 34.98 13.48 -30.81
N ALA A 202 35.32 12.37 -30.16
CA ALA A 202 35.12 12.12 -28.74
C ALA A 202 36.25 12.80 -27.96
N VAL A 203 35.95 13.42 -26.82
CA VAL A 203 36.97 13.97 -25.92
C VAL A 203 36.93 13.20 -24.61
N ASP A 204 38.07 12.56 -24.35
CA ASP A 204 38.48 11.87 -23.14
C ASP A 204 38.63 12.85 -21.96
N ALA A 205 38.15 12.44 -20.79
CA ALA A 205 38.24 13.19 -19.55
C ALA A 205 39.26 12.49 -18.64
N SER A 206 40.54 12.85 -18.77
CA SER A 206 41.54 12.59 -17.74
C SER A 206 42.00 13.90 -17.10
N GLY A 207 42.02 13.90 -15.76
CA GLY A 207 42.11 15.08 -14.92
C GLY A 207 43.51 15.67 -14.82
N GLY A 208 43.58 17.00 -14.75
CA GLY A 208 44.76 17.77 -14.39
C GLY A 208 44.37 18.94 -13.49
N ARG A 209 44.83 18.89 -12.24
CA ARG A 209 44.77 19.97 -11.24
C ARG A 209 45.66 21.13 -11.69
N ASP A 210 45.09 22.18 -12.27
CA ASP A 210 45.65 23.52 -12.14
C ASP A 210 44.61 24.60 -12.51
N GLY A 211 44.23 25.41 -11.52
CA GLY A 211 43.09 26.33 -11.57
C GLY A 211 43.36 27.62 -12.35
N ARG A 212 43.67 27.54 -13.66
CA ARG A 212 43.72 28.72 -14.54
C ARG A 212 42.87 28.52 -15.81
N PRO A 213 42.00 29.47 -16.18
CA PRO A 213 41.23 29.38 -17.42
C PRO A 213 42.16 29.53 -18.64
N ARG A 214 42.22 28.51 -19.51
CA ARG A 214 42.95 28.56 -20.78
C ARG A 214 42.02 29.03 -21.91
N PRO A 215 42.46 29.93 -22.81
CA PRO A 215 41.69 30.33 -23.99
C PRO A 215 41.59 29.18 -25.00
N LEU A 216 40.39 28.99 -25.56
CA LEU A 216 40.06 27.98 -26.57
C LEU A 216 40.85 28.24 -27.87
N THR A 217 41.95 27.52 -28.07
CA THR A 217 42.64 27.48 -29.36
C THR A 217 42.23 26.21 -30.10
N SER A 218 41.40 26.38 -31.13
CA SER A 218 41.07 25.32 -32.09
C SER A 218 42.32 25.01 -32.92
N ARG A 219 43.06 23.97 -32.57
CA ARG A 219 44.12 23.40 -33.40
C ARG A 219 43.62 22.12 -34.05
N THR A 220 43.27 22.22 -35.33
CA THR A 220 43.13 21.10 -36.25
C THR A 220 44.55 20.65 -36.63
N VAL A 221 44.93 19.42 -36.26
CA VAL A 221 46.15 18.78 -36.78
C VAL A 221 45.78 17.37 -37.24
N THR A 222 45.91 17.16 -38.54
CA THR A 222 45.78 15.92 -39.28
C THR A 222 47.16 15.28 -39.48
N ALA A 223 47.16 13.94 -39.40
CA ALA A 223 48.19 12.96 -39.80
C ALA A 223 49.52 12.98 -39.03
#